data_AF-A0A7C4SIU6-F1
#
_entry.id   AF-A0A7C4SIU6-F1
#
_cell.length_a   1.000
_cell.length_b   1.000
_cell.length_c   1.000
_cell.angle_alpha   90.00
_cell.angle_beta   90.00
_cell.angle_gamma   90.00
#
_symmetry.space_group_name_H-M   'P 1'
#
loop_
_entity.id
_entity.type
_entity.pdbx_description
1 polymer ?
#
loop_
_entity_poly.entity_id
_entity_poly.type
_entity_poly.pdbx_seq_one_letter_code
_entity_poly.pdbx_strand_id
1 'polypeptide(L)'
;MKLALGDIKLLTTEVMSLTLIVALAVGAKALVNVVEGFTYLGLPSMWSYFVRAVYNELKTIAYLWSMSLWFLVVVATYLVSNYVLRSVVVTYATLTYLGSSKTFIIKLLFIRYMVIASMTWLVGWSVGLTTAQVVFRFTAYIFGAPYEVPYLSLGELVELAVMVYPLVILGSIPAMIKVIRCGF
;
A
#
# COMPACT_ATOMS: atom_id res chain seq x y z
N MET A 1 12.99 -20.37 3.36
CA MET A 1 12.44 -19.13 2.78
C MET A 1 12.09 -19.23 1.31
N LYS A 2 12.99 -19.69 0.40
CA LYS A 2 12.68 -19.86 -1.04
C LYS A 2 11.41 -20.68 -1.31
N LEU A 3 11.17 -21.74 -0.54
CA LEU A 3 9.97 -22.58 -0.63
C LEU A 3 8.66 -21.82 -0.29
N ALA A 4 8.72 -20.82 0.60
CA ALA A 4 7.57 -20.01 0.97
C ALA A 4 7.27 -18.88 -0.02
N LEU A 5 8.32 -18.35 -0.64
CA LEU A 5 8.26 -17.16 -1.48
C LEU A 5 8.00 -17.50 -2.96
N GLY A 6 8.34 -18.71 -3.41
CA GLY A 6 8.23 -19.12 -4.81
C GLY A 6 9.26 -18.41 -5.70
N ASP A 7 8.89 -18.09 -6.93
CA ASP A 7 9.74 -17.29 -7.82
C ASP A 7 9.82 -15.84 -7.32
N ILE A 8 11.03 -15.43 -6.96
CA ILE A 8 11.33 -14.10 -6.43
C ILE A 8 10.96 -13.02 -7.46
N LYS A 9 11.11 -13.26 -8.77
CA LYS A 9 10.77 -12.27 -9.79
C LYS A 9 9.27 -12.00 -9.86
N LEU A 10 8.45 -13.04 -9.69
CA LEU A 10 7.00 -12.90 -9.65
C LEU A 10 6.55 -12.22 -8.36
N LEU A 11 7.18 -12.56 -7.23
CA LEU A 11 6.94 -11.92 -5.95
C LEU A 11 7.27 -10.41 -5.99
N THR A 12 8.42 -10.03 -6.54
CA THR A 12 8.80 -8.61 -6.63
C THR A 12 7.85 -7.85 -7.54
N THR A 13 7.39 -8.45 -8.64
CA THR A 13 6.39 -7.84 -9.52
C THR A 13 5.07 -7.62 -8.79
N GLU A 14 4.63 -8.60 -8.00
CA GLU A 14 3.42 -8.50 -7.17
C GLU A 14 3.54 -7.38 -6.15
N VAL A 15 4.63 -7.36 -5.39
CA VAL A 15 4.91 -6.29 -4.44
C VAL A 15 4.92 -4.94 -5.15
N MET A 16 5.72 -4.75 -6.20
CA MET A 16 5.86 -3.45 -6.86
C MET A 16 4.54 -2.91 -7.42
N SER A 17 3.70 -3.78 -8.00
CA SER A 17 2.38 -3.36 -8.52
C SER A 17 1.45 -2.82 -7.43
N LEU A 18 1.39 -3.50 -6.28
CA LEU A 18 0.59 -3.06 -5.13
C LEU A 18 1.18 -1.82 -4.46
N THR A 19 2.51 -1.78 -4.39
CA THR A 19 3.28 -0.70 -3.79
C THR A 19 3.01 0.63 -4.47
N LEU A 20 2.89 0.66 -5.81
CA LEU A 20 2.60 1.89 -6.55
C LEU A 20 1.22 2.47 -6.20
N ILE A 21 0.21 1.62 -6.01
CA ILE A 21 -1.14 2.06 -5.63
C ILE A 21 -1.13 2.62 -4.20
N VAL A 22 -0.44 1.92 -3.29
CA VAL A 22 -0.29 2.39 -1.89
C VAL A 22 0.51 3.70 -1.84
N ALA A 23 1.58 3.82 -2.63
CA ALA A 23 2.40 5.03 -2.70
C ALA A 23 1.60 6.25 -3.14
N LEU A 24 0.62 6.10 -4.05
CA LEU A 24 -0.29 7.18 -4.44
C LEU A 24 -1.18 7.63 -3.28
N ALA A 25 -1.76 6.68 -2.53
CA ALA A 25 -2.58 7.00 -1.36
C ALA A 25 -1.76 7.73 -0.28
N VAL A 26 -0.52 7.30 -0.10
CA VAL A 26 0.42 7.88 0.87
C VAL A 26 0.87 9.28 0.45
N GLY A 27 1.23 9.46 -0.81
CA GLY A 27 1.65 10.75 -1.34
C GLY A 27 0.56 11.81 -1.18
N ALA A 28 -0.70 11.45 -1.42
CA ALA A 28 -1.84 12.34 -1.21
C ALA A 28 -1.98 12.76 0.27
N LYS A 29 -1.90 11.82 1.22
CA LYS A 29 -1.94 12.14 2.66
C LYS A 29 -0.78 13.05 3.08
N ALA A 30 0.44 12.74 2.64
CA ALA A 30 1.62 13.54 2.98
C ALA A 30 1.54 14.99 2.49
N LEU A 31 0.92 15.21 1.32
CA LEU A 31 0.71 16.56 0.77
C LEU A 31 -0.35 17.36 1.53
N VAL A 32 -1.41 16.73 2.02
CA VAL A 32 -2.44 17.40 2.84
C VAL A 32 -1.83 17.94 4.14
N ASN A 33 -0.89 17.20 4.74
CA ASN A 33 -0.24 17.62 5.98
C ASN A 33 0.64 18.86 5.83
N VAL A 34 1.12 19.16 4.62
CA VAL A 34 1.82 20.43 4.35
C VAL A 34 0.88 21.62 4.61
N VAL A 35 -0.38 21.51 4.20
CA VAL A 35 -1.37 22.58 4.39
C VAL A 35 -1.73 22.77 5.87
N GLU A 36 -1.58 21.73 6.69
CA GLU A 36 -1.73 21.83 8.15
C GLU A 36 -0.66 22.73 8.77
N GLY A 37 0.59 22.62 8.30
CA GLY A 37 1.71 23.47 8.75
C GLY A 37 1.41 24.96 8.66
N PHE A 38 0.76 25.38 7.56
CA PHE A 38 0.31 26.76 7.35
C PHE A 38 -0.75 27.24 8.34
N THR A 39 -1.52 26.34 8.98
CA THR A 39 -2.51 26.74 10.00
C THR A 39 -1.89 27.18 11.32
N TYR A 40 -0.63 26.81 11.58
CA TYR A 40 0.11 27.16 12.80
C TYR A 40 0.92 28.46 12.66
N LEU A 41 1.07 28.99 11.45
CA LEU A 41 1.61 30.33 11.25
C LEU A 41 0.57 31.33 11.78
N GLY A 42 0.99 32.26 12.64
CA GLY A 42 0.15 33.26 13.31
C GLY A 42 -0.51 34.24 12.34
N LEU A 43 -1.40 33.74 11.50
CA LEU A 43 -2.13 34.48 10.48
C LEU A 43 -3.22 35.33 11.13
N PRO A 44 -3.58 36.48 10.52
CA PRO A 44 -4.74 37.25 10.94
C PRO A 44 -6.00 36.37 10.98
N SER A 45 -6.90 36.63 11.94
CA SER A 45 -8.03 35.73 12.25
C SER A 45 -8.87 35.32 11.03
N MET A 46 -9.12 36.24 10.09
CA MET A 46 -9.87 35.94 8.86
C MET A 46 -9.15 34.92 7.96
N TRP A 47 -7.83 35.03 7.83
CA TRP A 47 -7.02 34.13 7.02
C TRP A 47 -6.85 32.76 7.67
N SER A 48 -6.77 32.68 9.00
CA SER A 48 -6.69 31.39 9.69
C SER A 48 -7.98 30.58 9.55
N TYR A 49 -9.16 31.22 9.59
CA TYR A 49 -10.43 30.55 9.29
C TYR A 49 -10.49 30.03 7.85
N PHE A 50 -10.03 30.83 6.88
CA PHE A 50 -10.01 30.43 5.47
C PHE A 50 -9.07 29.24 5.23
N VAL A 51 -7.81 29.31 5.69
CA VAL A 51 -6.83 28.23 5.52
C VAL A 51 -7.31 26.94 6.20
N ARG A 52 -7.93 27.05 7.39
CA ARG A 52 -8.50 25.89 8.08
C ARG A 52 -9.69 25.27 7.34
N ALA A 53 -10.55 26.09 6.75
CA ALA A 53 -11.65 25.60 5.90
C ALA A 53 -11.09 24.86 4.66
N VAL A 54 -10.12 25.46 3.96
CA VAL A 54 -9.45 24.82 2.81
C VAL A 54 -8.76 23.52 3.20
N TYR A 55 -8.05 23.48 4.34
CA TYR A 55 -7.44 22.26 4.86
C TYR A 55 -8.48 21.16 5.12
N ASN A 56 -9.61 21.48 5.76
CA ASN A 56 -10.66 20.51 6.05
C ASN A 56 -11.31 19.95 4.78
N GLU A 57 -11.54 20.80 3.78
CA GLU A 57 -12.05 20.38 2.47
C GLU A 57 -11.05 19.47 1.74
N LEU A 58 -9.77 19.87 1.68
CA LEU A 58 -8.70 19.07 1.07
C LEU A 58 -8.54 17.71 1.75
N LYS A 59 -8.60 17.67 3.07
CA LYS A 59 -8.55 16.43 3.86
C LYS A 59 -9.72 15.51 3.53
N THR A 60 -10.92 16.07 3.40
CA THR A 60 -12.14 15.31 3.06
C THR A 60 -12.06 14.75 1.64
N ILE A 61 -11.63 15.56 0.67
CA ILE A 61 -11.43 15.15 -0.72
C ILE A 61 -10.36 14.06 -0.81
N ALA A 62 -9.22 14.24 -0.13
CA ALA A 62 -8.13 13.26 -0.10
C ALA A 62 -8.59 11.94 0.52
N TYR A 63 -9.41 11.99 1.58
CA TYR A 63 -10.00 10.80 2.20
C TYR A 63 -10.92 10.05 1.22
N LEU A 64 -11.86 10.75 0.57
CA LEU A 64 -12.77 10.16 -0.41
C LEU A 64 -12.01 9.55 -1.59
N TRP A 65 -10.98 10.24 -2.08
CA TRP A 65 -10.15 9.73 -3.16
C TRP A 65 -9.36 8.48 -2.74
N SER A 66 -8.85 8.45 -1.50
CA SER A 66 -8.12 7.30 -0.96
C SER A 66 -8.97 6.03 -0.92
N MET A 67 -10.30 6.11 -0.71
CA MET A 67 -11.19 4.96 -0.73
C MET A 67 -11.18 4.22 -2.08
N SER A 68 -11.13 4.98 -3.18
CA SER A 68 -11.05 4.39 -4.52
C SER A 68 -9.71 3.67 -4.74
N LEU A 69 -8.61 4.22 -4.20
CA LEU A 69 -7.30 3.58 -4.25
C LEU A 69 -7.25 2.30 -3.42
N TRP A 70 -7.88 2.29 -2.24
CA TRP A 70 -7.97 1.08 -1.41
C TRP A 70 -8.76 -0.03 -2.09
N PHE A 71 -9.84 0.32 -2.79
CA PHE A 71 -10.56 -0.65 -3.62
C PHE A 71 -9.66 -1.20 -4.74
N LEU A 72 -8.88 -0.34 -5.40
CA LEU A 72 -7.92 -0.76 -6.42
C LEU A 72 -6.84 -1.70 -5.86
N VAL A 73 -6.40 -1.53 -4.61
CA VAL A 73 -5.46 -2.47 -3.96
C VAL A 73 -6.06 -3.87 -3.90
N VAL A 74 -7.33 -4.02 -3.54
CA VAL A 74 -8.01 -5.33 -3.49
C VAL A 74 -8.09 -5.96 -4.88
N VAL A 75 -8.52 -5.19 -5.87
CA VAL A 75 -8.65 -5.66 -7.26
C VAL A 75 -7.29 -6.04 -7.85
N ALA A 76 -6.27 -5.21 -7.64
CA ALA A 76 -4.91 -5.48 -8.09
C ALA A 76 -4.34 -6.74 -7.42
N THR A 77 -4.54 -6.89 -6.11
CA THR A 77 -4.12 -8.09 -5.39
C THR A 77 -4.79 -9.33 -5.96
N TYR A 78 -6.10 -9.27 -6.22
CA TYR A 78 -6.83 -10.37 -6.85
C TYR A 78 -6.26 -10.73 -8.23
N LEU A 79 -6.02 -9.75 -9.10
CA LEU A 79 -5.52 -10.00 -10.44
C LEU A 79 -4.10 -10.60 -10.41
N VAL A 80 -3.21 -10.03 -9.61
CA VAL A 80 -1.81 -10.49 -9.56
C VAL A 80 -1.70 -11.84 -8.86
N SER A 81 -2.45 -12.07 -7.77
CA SER A 81 -2.47 -13.38 -7.13
C SER A 81 -3.04 -14.46 -8.05
N ASN A 82 -3.98 -14.15 -8.96
CA ASN A 82 -4.40 -15.09 -10.01
C ASN A 82 -3.32 -15.31 -11.09
N TYR A 83 -2.57 -14.27 -11.47
CA TYR A 83 -1.47 -14.39 -12.43
C TYR A 83 -0.35 -15.31 -11.91
N VAL A 84 0.00 -15.17 -10.63
CA VAL A 84 1.08 -15.97 -9.98
C VAL A 84 0.58 -17.36 -9.54
N LEU A 85 -0.73 -17.60 -9.56
CA LEU A 85 -1.38 -18.84 -9.10
C LEU A 85 -0.76 -20.11 -9.70
N ARG A 86 -0.47 -20.11 -11.01
CA ARG A 86 0.08 -21.29 -11.70
C ARG A 86 1.43 -21.71 -11.13
N SER A 87 2.32 -20.75 -10.87
CA SER A 87 3.64 -21.02 -10.29
C SER A 87 3.52 -21.52 -8.84
N VAL A 88 2.56 -20.99 -8.10
CA VAL A 88 2.31 -21.35 -6.70
C VAL A 88 1.75 -22.78 -6.59
N VAL A 89 0.79 -23.14 -7.45
CA VAL A 89 0.20 -24.48 -7.51
C VAL A 89 1.26 -25.53 -7.81
N VAL A 90 2.14 -25.31 -8.79
CA VAL A 90 3.23 -26.25 -9.11
C VAL A 90 4.16 -26.46 -7.91
N THR A 91 4.54 -25.38 -7.22
CA THR A 91 5.43 -25.43 -6.04
C THR A 91 4.81 -26.20 -4.88
N TYR A 92 3.49 -26.09 -4.70
CA TYR A 92 2.82 -26.79 -3.62
C TYR A 92 2.45 -28.23 -3.97
N ALA A 93 2.14 -28.51 -5.24
CA ALA A 93 1.98 -29.88 -5.71
C ALA A 93 3.25 -30.69 -5.47
N THR A 94 4.44 -30.14 -5.80
CA THR A 94 5.72 -30.81 -5.51
C THR A 94 5.95 -31.03 -4.02
N LEU A 95 5.59 -30.06 -3.17
CA LEU A 95 5.64 -30.22 -1.71
C LEU A 95 4.70 -31.32 -1.20
N THR A 96 3.50 -31.43 -1.76
CA THR A 96 2.56 -32.51 -1.43
C THR A 96 3.10 -33.87 -1.87
N TYR A 97 3.69 -33.98 -3.06
CA TYR A 97 4.36 -35.21 -3.53
C TYR A 97 5.52 -35.64 -2.62
N LEU A 98 6.21 -34.68 -2.00
CA LEU A 98 7.26 -34.94 -1.00
C LEU A 98 6.71 -35.30 0.40
N GLY A 99 5.40 -35.44 0.57
CA GLY A 99 4.75 -35.85 1.81
C GLY A 99 4.41 -34.71 2.77
N SER A 100 4.39 -33.45 2.30
CA SER A 100 4.02 -32.32 3.16
C SER A 100 2.55 -32.33 3.55
N SER A 101 2.25 -31.89 4.78
CA SER A 101 0.87 -31.81 5.27
C SER A 101 0.12 -30.60 4.71
N LYS A 102 -1.19 -30.75 4.50
CA LYS A 102 -2.07 -29.67 4.03
C LYS A 102 -2.00 -28.43 4.92
N THR A 103 -1.93 -28.62 6.24
CA THR A 103 -1.80 -27.54 7.22
C THR A 103 -0.50 -26.76 7.05
N PHE A 104 0.59 -27.43 6.69
CA PHE A 104 1.87 -26.77 6.43
C PHE A 104 1.79 -25.89 5.17
N ILE A 105 1.15 -26.36 4.10
CA ILE A 105 0.96 -25.60 2.86
C ILE A 105 0.13 -24.34 3.11
N ILE A 106 -0.96 -24.44 3.87
CA ILE A 106 -1.80 -23.27 4.23
C ILE A 106 -1.02 -22.25 5.05
N LYS A 107 -0.22 -22.68 6.03
CA LYS A 107 0.65 -21.78 6.81
C LYS A 107 1.64 -21.07 5.90
N LEU A 108 2.20 -21.78 4.93
CA LEU A 108 3.20 -21.25 4.01
C LEU A 108 2.59 -20.26 3.00
N LEU A 109 1.36 -20.49 2.54
CA LEU A 109 0.54 -19.51 1.81
C LEU A 109 0.29 -18.23 2.62
N PHE A 110 -0.12 -18.39 3.87
CA PHE A 110 -0.40 -17.25 4.74
C PHE A 110 0.86 -16.41 4.99
N ILE A 111 2.00 -17.08 5.26
CA ILE A 111 3.30 -16.42 5.40
C ILE A 111 3.66 -15.65 4.12
N ARG A 112 3.43 -16.22 2.93
CA ARG A 112 3.69 -15.53 1.65
C ARG A 112 2.91 -14.22 1.57
N TYR A 113 1.61 -14.23 1.84
CA TYR A 113 0.79 -13.02 1.75
C TYR A 113 1.09 -12.00 2.86
N MET A 114 1.46 -12.46 4.05
CA MET A 114 1.96 -11.57 5.11
C MET A 114 3.25 -10.86 4.69
N VAL A 115 4.18 -11.58 4.05
CA VAL A 115 5.40 -10.97 3.50
C VAL A 115 5.07 -9.97 2.40
N ILE A 116 4.14 -10.29 1.49
CA ILE A 116 3.69 -9.35 0.45
C ILE A 116 3.08 -8.10 1.08
N ALA A 117 2.21 -8.24 2.07
CA ALA A 117 1.59 -7.13 2.77
C ALA A 117 2.65 -6.25 3.48
N SER A 118 3.59 -6.87 4.21
CA SER A 118 4.68 -6.15 4.87
C SER A 118 5.56 -5.38 3.89
N MET A 119 5.95 -6.01 2.77
CA MET A 119 6.78 -5.36 1.75
C MET A 119 6.01 -4.24 1.05
N THR A 120 4.75 -4.48 0.71
CA THR A 120 3.87 -3.46 0.10
C THR A 120 3.69 -2.26 1.02
N TRP A 121 3.50 -2.49 2.32
CA TRP A 121 3.39 -1.42 3.31
C TRP A 121 4.71 -0.65 3.41
N LEU A 122 5.83 -1.32 3.72
CA LEU A 122 7.14 -0.69 3.91
C LEU A 122 7.61 0.10 2.69
N VAL A 123 7.53 -0.49 1.52
CA VAL A 123 7.96 0.17 0.28
C VAL A 123 6.92 1.21 -0.15
N GLY A 124 5.63 0.97 0.10
CA GLY A 124 4.54 1.84 -0.34
C GLY A 124 4.60 3.20 0.32
N TRP A 125 4.74 3.23 1.65
CA TRP A 125 4.81 4.50 2.36
C TRP A 125 6.11 5.26 2.10
N SER A 126 7.25 4.54 2.00
CA SER A 126 8.55 5.16 1.77
C SER A 126 8.67 5.75 0.37
N VAL A 127 8.22 5.02 -0.67
CA VAL A 127 8.18 5.52 -2.06
C VAL A 127 7.18 6.67 -2.17
N GLY A 128 5.98 6.54 -1.59
CA GLY A 128 4.97 7.60 -1.62
C GLY A 128 5.45 8.89 -0.99
N LEU A 129 6.04 8.82 0.22
CA LEU A 129 6.58 9.99 0.92
C LEU A 129 7.74 10.63 0.16
N THR A 130 8.69 9.83 -0.30
CA THR A 130 9.85 10.33 -1.07
C THR A 130 9.39 11.03 -2.35
N THR A 131 8.42 10.42 -3.06
CA THR A 131 7.87 11.01 -4.29
C THR A 131 7.17 12.32 -3.99
N ALA A 132 6.36 12.40 -2.92
CA ALA A 132 5.71 13.63 -2.50
C ALA A 132 6.72 14.74 -2.20
N GLN A 133 7.79 14.44 -1.45
CA GLN A 133 8.85 15.39 -1.15
C GLN A 133 9.58 15.90 -2.40
N VAL A 134 9.90 15.00 -3.34
CA VAL A 134 10.56 15.36 -4.60
C VAL A 134 9.66 16.25 -5.45
N VAL A 135 8.40 15.87 -5.64
CA VAL A 135 7.43 16.63 -6.44
C VAL A 135 7.20 18.01 -5.82
N PHE A 136 7.03 18.09 -4.50
CA PHE A 136 6.80 19.35 -3.82
C PHE A 136 8.01 20.27 -3.87
N ARG A 137 9.22 19.73 -3.70
CA ARG A 137 10.48 20.48 -3.84
C ARG A 137 10.65 21.02 -5.26
N PHE A 138 10.37 20.21 -6.27
CA PHE A 138 10.45 20.62 -7.67
C PHE A 138 9.43 21.72 -8.00
N THR A 139 8.21 21.57 -7.50
CA THR A 139 7.13 22.56 -7.65
C THR A 139 7.51 23.87 -6.98
N ALA A 140 7.98 23.84 -5.72
CA ALA A 140 8.42 25.03 -5.00
C ALA A 140 9.57 25.76 -5.73
N TYR A 141 10.50 25.01 -6.32
CA TYR A 141 11.59 25.58 -7.12
C TYR A 141 11.07 26.30 -8.38
N ILE A 142 10.12 25.70 -9.12
CA ILE A 142 9.53 26.32 -10.32
C ILE A 142 8.76 27.59 -9.98
N PHE A 143 7.98 27.57 -8.90
CA PHE A 143 7.10 28.68 -8.53
C PHE A 143 7.74 29.71 -7.58
N GLY A 144 9.01 29.50 -7.19
CA GLY A 144 9.70 30.37 -6.22
C GLY A 144 9.02 30.43 -4.85
N ALA A 145 8.26 29.39 -4.48
CA ALA A 145 7.45 29.36 -3.27
C ALA A 145 8.27 28.86 -2.06
N PRO A 146 7.92 29.24 -0.82
CA PRO A 146 8.49 28.65 0.37
C PRO A 146 8.21 27.14 0.42
N TYR A 147 9.22 26.37 0.77
CA TYR A 147 9.14 24.90 0.81
C TYR A 147 8.91 24.43 2.24
N GLU A 148 7.81 23.72 2.45
CA GLU A 148 7.53 22.94 3.64
C GLU A 148 7.50 21.45 3.28
N VAL A 149 8.10 20.61 4.14
CA VAL A 149 8.37 19.20 3.83
C VAL A 149 7.11 18.36 4.03
N PRO A 150 6.60 17.67 2.99
CA PRO A 150 5.56 16.66 3.18
C PRO A 150 5.98 15.61 4.20
N TYR A 151 5.10 15.32 5.15
CA TYR A 151 5.37 14.36 6.23
C TYR A 151 4.15 13.48 6.50
N LEU A 152 4.41 12.32 7.12
CA LEU A 152 3.39 11.42 7.65
C LEU A 152 3.57 11.33 9.15
N SER A 153 2.48 11.45 9.88
CA SER A 153 2.43 11.18 11.31
C SER A 153 2.50 9.68 11.59
N LEU A 154 2.92 9.31 12.81
CA LEU A 154 2.89 7.92 13.26
C LEU A 154 1.47 7.33 13.20
N GLY A 155 0.45 8.14 13.50
CA GLY A 155 -0.96 7.72 13.43
C GLY A 155 -1.37 7.31 12.01
N GLU A 156 -0.94 8.06 11.00
CA GLU A 156 -1.21 7.74 9.61
C GLU A 156 -0.44 6.51 9.13
N LEU A 157 0.79 6.28 9.61
CA LEU A 157 1.54 5.05 9.31
C LEU A 157 0.84 3.81 9.87
N VAL A 158 0.26 3.91 11.06
CA VAL A 158 -0.54 2.84 11.66
C VAL A 158 -1.85 2.64 10.89
N GLU A 159 -2.54 3.72 10.52
CA GLU A 159 -3.74 3.65 9.68
C GLU A 159 -3.45 2.93 8.35
N LEU A 160 -2.35 3.29 7.70
CA LEU A 160 -1.89 2.64 6.47
C LEU A 160 -1.61 1.14 6.68
N ALA A 161 -0.99 0.76 7.80
CA ALA A 161 -0.77 -0.65 8.12
C ALA A 161 -2.11 -1.40 8.31
N VAL A 162 -3.03 -0.80 9.06
CA VAL A 162 -4.37 -1.34 9.33
C VAL A 162 -5.20 -1.45 8.05
N MET A 163 -4.96 -0.62 7.04
CA MET A 163 -5.62 -0.76 5.73
C MET A 163 -4.92 -1.80 4.83
N VAL A 164 -3.60 -1.72 4.67
CA VAL A 164 -2.86 -2.55 3.70
C VAL A 164 -2.96 -4.04 4.03
N TYR A 165 -2.75 -4.43 5.28
CA TYR A 165 -2.73 -5.83 5.69
C TYR A 165 -4.05 -6.56 5.37
N PRO A 166 -5.21 -6.12 5.87
CA PRO A 166 -6.46 -6.81 5.58
C PRO A 166 -6.84 -6.73 4.11
N LEU A 167 -6.58 -5.62 3.40
CA LEU A 167 -6.95 -5.51 1.98
C LEU A 167 -6.15 -6.45 1.09
N VAL A 168 -4.84 -6.61 1.34
CA VAL A 168 -3.99 -7.58 0.64
C VAL A 168 -4.44 -9.02 0.96
N ILE A 169 -4.79 -9.29 2.22
CA ILE A 169 -5.32 -10.62 2.60
C ILE A 169 -6.67 -10.87 1.92
N LEU A 170 -7.60 -9.92 1.96
CA LEU A 170 -8.93 -10.03 1.34
C LEU A 170 -8.83 -10.28 -0.17
N GLY A 171 -7.97 -9.53 -0.87
CA GLY A 171 -7.76 -9.70 -2.31
C GLY A 171 -7.14 -11.05 -2.68
N SER A 172 -6.41 -11.68 -1.75
CA SER A 172 -5.74 -12.97 -1.98
C SER A 172 -6.57 -14.19 -1.58
N ILE A 173 -7.69 -14.03 -0.86
CA ILE A 173 -8.59 -15.14 -0.48
C ILE A 173 -9.04 -15.98 -1.68
N PRO A 174 -9.50 -15.40 -2.82
CA PRO A 174 -9.94 -16.18 -3.96
C PRO A 174 -8.82 -17.06 -4.54
N ALA A 175 -7.60 -16.53 -4.60
CA ALA A 175 -6.43 -17.29 -5.04
C ALA A 175 -6.11 -18.42 -4.06
N MET A 176 -6.13 -18.16 -2.74
CA MET A 176 -5.95 -19.20 -1.71
C MET A 176 -6.96 -20.33 -1.85
N ILE A 177 -8.25 -20.01 -2.03
CA ILE A 177 -9.31 -21.02 -2.22
C ILE A 177 -9.03 -21.85 -3.47
N LYS A 178 -8.61 -21.23 -4.58
CA LYS A 178 -8.24 -21.95 -5.80
C LYS A 178 -7.03 -22.87 -5.59
N VAL A 179 -5.99 -22.42 -4.89
CA VAL A 179 -4.84 -23.27 -4.57
C VAL A 179 -5.25 -24.47 -3.71
N ILE A 180 -6.10 -24.26 -2.71
CA ILE A 180 -6.59 -25.35 -1.85
C ILE A 180 -7.47 -26.32 -2.65
N ARG A 181 -8.30 -25.84 -3.58
CA ARG A 181 -9.18 -26.70 -4.39
C ARG A 181 -8.45 -27.45 -5.52
N CYS A 182 -7.48 -26.81 -6.17
CA CYS A 182 -6.74 -27.36 -7.31
C CYS A 182 -5.42 -28.05 -6.89
N GLY A 183 -5.04 -27.95 -5.60
CA GLY A 183 -3.91 -28.65 -4.99
C GLY A 183 -4.28 -30.02 -4.42
N PHE A 184 -5.41 -30.57 -4.85
CA PHE A 184 -5.85 -31.96 -4.70
C PHE A 184 -6.11 -32.54 -6.08
#